data_AF-A0AAD9W6G5-F1
#
_entry.id   AF-A0AAD9W6G5-F1
#
_cell.length_a   1.000
_cell.length_b   1.000
_cell.length_c   1.000
_cell.angle_alpha   90.00
_cell.angle_beta   90.00
_cell.angle_gamma   90.00
#
_symmetry.space_group_name_H-M   'P 1'
#
loop_
_entity.id
_entity.type
_entity.pdbx_description
1 polymer ?
#
loop_
_entity_poly.entity_id
_entity_poly.type
_entity_poly.pdbx_seq_one_letter_code
_entity_poly.pdbx_strand_id
1 'polypeptide(L)'
;MQSWAILDQIRERSDQPEYLAFRSYRNGDLLQNYRVNPDFERTYGFPYLNIHRYDLLLVLVAKAQDLGVRLETGSAVSHLDLAQSAVVTTRGQSFRADLLVGADGERSFTRSVLLGHPYKPQATGKLVYRFTIDIEKVRADPSLRDLVEPSAITVWLGPHRHVVAYEIKRGGLMNIALTCPDPIEGRMIPGPRKADMNEFREIFEGWDPRFIRLLSMATEARFWTLLQLPRENRIWIDEDAHNVILIGDAAHAMTPYLYVAPEAI
;
A
#
# COMPACT_ATOMS: atom_id res chain seq x y z
N MET A 1 -10.81 0.49 -14.01
CA MET A 1 -10.60 -0.96 -14.31
C MET A 1 -11.63 -1.51 -15.28
N GLN A 2 -12.94 -1.37 -15.02
CA GLN A 2 -13.98 -1.82 -15.97
C GLN A 2 -13.88 -1.11 -17.33
N SER A 3 -13.70 0.21 -17.33
CA SER A 3 -13.51 1.02 -18.55
C SER A 3 -12.31 0.58 -19.41
N TRP A 4 -11.32 -0.10 -18.83
CA TRP A 4 -10.17 -0.66 -19.53
C TRP A 4 -10.33 -2.15 -19.86
N ALA A 5 -11.50 -2.73 -19.58
CA ALA A 5 -11.83 -4.14 -19.81
C ALA A 5 -10.87 -5.13 -19.13
N ILE A 6 -10.39 -4.80 -17.92
CA ILE A 6 -9.48 -5.65 -17.12
C ILE A 6 -10.05 -6.08 -15.76
N LEU A 7 -11.30 -5.71 -15.46
CA LEU A 7 -11.90 -5.99 -14.16
C LEU A 7 -12.00 -7.51 -13.87
N ASP A 8 -12.35 -8.32 -14.87
CA ASP A 8 -12.50 -9.76 -14.67
C ASP A 8 -11.15 -10.45 -14.40
N GLN A 9 -10.09 -10.03 -15.10
CA GLN A 9 -8.73 -10.51 -14.82
C GLN A 9 -8.26 -10.15 -13.39
N ILE A 10 -8.67 -8.97 -12.90
CA ILE A 10 -8.41 -8.55 -11.52
C ILE A 10 -9.21 -9.43 -10.55
N ARG A 11 -10.51 -9.63 -10.78
CA ARG A 11 -11.39 -10.48 -9.96
C ARG A 11 -10.84 -11.90 -9.84
N GLU A 12 -10.42 -12.51 -10.95
CA GLU A 12 -9.84 -13.87 -10.96
C GLU A 12 -8.62 -14.01 -10.05
N ARG A 13 -7.85 -12.94 -9.84
CA ARG A 13 -6.62 -12.91 -9.05
C ARG A 13 -6.81 -12.32 -7.65
N SER A 14 -8.03 -11.92 -7.32
CA SER A 14 -8.36 -11.27 -6.05
C SER A 14 -9.09 -12.22 -5.10
N ASP A 15 -8.93 -11.95 -3.81
CA ASP A 15 -9.89 -12.34 -2.80
C ASP A 15 -11.04 -11.31 -2.76
N GLN A 16 -12.24 -11.76 -2.41
CA GLN A 16 -13.43 -10.93 -2.28
C GLN A 16 -14.01 -11.14 -0.87
N PRO A 17 -13.57 -10.34 0.12
CA PRO A 17 -13.94 -10.54 1.50
C PRO A 17 -15.43 -10.27 1.71
N GLU A 18 -16.10 -11.08 2.50
CA GLU A 18 -17.50 -10.86 2.83
C GLU A 18 -17.66 -9.75 3.87
N TYR A 19 -16.71 -9.64 4.79
CA TYR A 19 -16.78 -8.75 5.94
C TYR A 19 -15.52 -7.89 6.16
N LEU A 20 -15.71 -6.77 6.84
CA LEU A 20 -14.67 -5.97 7.48
C LEU A 20 -14.96 -5.97 8.98
N ALA A 21 -14.20 -6.75 9.74
CA ALA A 21 -14.40 -7.01 11.15
C ALA A 21 -13.38 -6.23 11.98
N PHE A 22 -13.86 -5.32 12.83
CA PHE A 22 -13.05 -4.63 13.83
C PHE A 22 -13.12 -5.36 15.16
N ARG A 23 -11.97 -5.70 15.72
CA ARG A 23 -11.81 -6.46 16.96
C ARG A 23 -11.02 -5.68 18.00
N SER A 24 -11.34 -5.90 19.28
CA SER A 24 -10.56 -5.36 20.39
C SER A 24 -9.20 -6.04 20.45
N TYR A 25 -8.12 -5.28 20.62
CA TYR A 25 -6.81 -5.89 20.83
C TYR A 25 -6.71 -6.74 22.11
N ARG A 26 -7.55 -6.52 23.13
CA ARG A 26 -7.41 -7.15 24.46
C ARG A 26 -7.81 -8.61 24.47
N ASN A 27 -8.93 -8.93 23.82
CA ASN A 27 -9.56 -10.24 23.85
C ASN A 27 -10.12 -10.67 22.48
N GLY A 28 -10.00 -9.80 21.46
CA GLY A 28 -10.51 -10.04 20.12
C GLY A 28 -12.04 -10.00 19.99
N ASP A 29 -12.73 -9.46 20.99
CA ASP A 29 -14.18 -9.22 20.91
C ASP A 29 -14.48 -8.37 19.68
N LEU A 30 -15.54 -8.74 18.97
CA LEU A 30 -16.00 -8.02 17.81
C LEU A 30 -16.59 -6.68 18.26
N LEU A 31 -15.93 -5.59 17.87
CA LEU A 31 -16.36 -4.22 18.15
C LEU A 31 -17.36 -3.75 17.10
N GLN A 32 -17.10 -4.09 15.84
CA GLN A 32 -17.94 -3.74 14.71
C GLN A 32 -17.71 -4.72 13.57
N ASN A 33 -18.76 -5.01 12.80
CA ASN A 33 -18.65 -5.86 11.62
C ASN A 33 -19.48 -5.29 10.49
N TYR A 34 -18.83 -4.91 9.40
CA TYR A 34 -19.49 -4.42 8.20
C TYR A 34 -19.52 -5.53 7.17
N ARG A 35 -20.69 -5.79 6.60
CA ARG A 35 -20.77 -6.61 5.40
C ARG A 35 -20.24 -5.77 4.23
N VAL A 36 -19.16 -6.23 3.63
CA VAL A 36 -18.48 -5.52 2.53
C VAL A 36 -19.05 -5.99 1.21
N ASN A 37 -19.02 -7.29 0.95
CA ASN A 37 -19.64 -7.86 -0.24
C ASN A 37 -20.91 -8.63 0.15
N PRO A 38 -22.06 -8.40 -0.52
CA PRO A 38 -22.25 -7.64 -1.77
C PRO A 38 -22.62 -6.15 -1.58
N ASP A 39 -22.55 -5.60 -0.36
CA ASP A 39 -23.09 -4.25 -0.09
C ASP A 39 -22.32 -3.13 -0.80
N PHE A 40 -21.01 -3.26 -0.97
CA PHE A 40 -20.21 -2.38 -1.82
C PHE A 40 -20.63 -2.47 -3.29
N GLU A 41 -20.90 -3.68 -3.79
CA GLU A 41 -21.34 -3.86 -5.18
C GLU A 41 -22.73 -3.26 -5.41
N ARG A 42 -23.65 -3.39 -4.44
CA ARG A 42 -24.97 -2.74 -4.50
C ARG A 42 -24.87 -1.21 -4.46
N THR A 43 -23.97 -0.67 -3.64
CA THR A 43 -23.87 0.77 -3.40
C THR A 43 -23.06 1.49 -4.48
N TYR A 44 -21.94 0.89 -4.90
CA TYR A 44 -20.95 1.52 -5.78
C TYR A 44 -20.86 0.86 -7.17
N GLY A 45 -21.63 -0.20 -7.42
CA GLY A 45 -21.64 -0.94 -8.70
C GLY A 45 -20.51 -1.95 -8.87
N PHE A 46 -19.58 -2.06 -7.91
CA PHE A 46 -18.42 -2.95 -7.99
C PHE A 46 -18.09 -3.58 -6.64
N PRO A 47 -17.56 -4.82 -6.63
CA PRO A 47 -17.16 -5.50 -5.40
C PRO A 47 -15.89 -4.87 -4.80
N TYR A 48 -15.73 -5.04 -3.50
CA TYR A 48 -14.46 -4.77 -2.83
C TYR A 48 -13.53 -5.97 -3.00
N LEU A 49 -12.30 -5.73 -3.46
CA LEU A 49 -11.34 -6.79 -3.80
C LEU A 49 -9.99 -6.58 -3.09
N ASN A 50 -9.44 -7.66 -2.56
CA ASN A 50 -8.06 -7.73 -2.08
C ASN A 50 -7.19 -8.41 -3.14
N ILE A 51 -6.19 -7.72 -3.66
CA ILE A 51 -5.29 -8.26 -4.68
C ILE A 51 -3.83 -8.10 -4.26
N HIS A 52 -3.00 -9.11 -4.57
CA HIS A 52 -1.57 -8.95 -4.43
C HIS A 52 -1.06 -7.86 -5.38
N ARG A 53 -0.33 -6.86 -4.87
CA ARG A 53 0.15 -5.72 -5.67
C ARG A 53 0.89 -6.14 -6.95
N TYR A 54 1.67 -7.22 -6.89
CA TYR A 54 2.35 -7.76 -8.07
C TYR A 54 1.38 -8.22 -9.17
N ASP A 55 0.28 -8.89 -8.81
CA ASP A 55 -0.71 -9.33 -9.82
C ASP A 55 -1.44 -8.15 -10.43
N LEU A 56 -1.79 -7.15 -9.62
CA LEU A 56 -2.37 -5.91 -10.13
C LEU A 56 -1.43 -5.23 -11.13
N LEU A 57 -0.14 -5.13 -10.80
CA LEU A 57 0.87 -4.57 -11.70
C LEU A 57 0.99 -5.37 -13.00
N LEU A 58 0.98 -6.70 -12.95
CA LEU A 58 1.03 -7.54 -14.14
C LEU A 58 -0.16 -7.29 -15.08
N VAL A 59 -1.38 -7.19 -14.54
CA VAL A 59 -2.58 -6.87 -15.34
C VAL A 59 -2.42 -5.49 -16.01
N LEU A 60 -1.99 -4.49 -15.24
CA LEU A 60 -1.86 -3.12 -15.72
C LEU A 60 -0.75 -2.98 -16.78
N VAL A 61 0.40 -3.63 -16.58
CA VAL A 61 1.50 -3.64 -17.54
C VAL A 61 1.08 -4.31 -18.84
N ALA A 62 0.46 -5.49 -18.77
CA ALA A 62 -0.04 -6.18 -19.96
C ALA A 62 -1.04 -5.29 -20.72
N LYS A 63 -2.00 -4.69 -20.00
CA LYS A 63 -2.97 -3.79 -20.63
C LYS A 63 -2.33 -2.56 -21.27
N ALA A 64 -1.32 -1.97 -20.63
CA ALA A 64 -0.60 -0.83 -21.19
C ALA A 64 0.12 -1.23 -22.50
N GLN A 65 0.79 -2.38 -22.53
CA GLN A 65 1.45 -2.90 -23.73
C GLN A 65 0.46 -3.20 -24.86
N ASP A 66 -0.69 -3.79 -24.55
CA ASP A 66 -1.77 -4.04 -25.51
C ASP A 66 -2.31 -2.75 -26.14
N LEU A 67 -2.28 -1.65 -25.39
CA LEU A 67 -2.65 -0.31 -25.87
C LEU A 67 -1.50 0.40 -26.63
N GLY A 68 -0.36 -0.25 -26.81
CA GLY A 68 0.80 0.29 -27.52
C GLY A 68 1.73 1.17 -26.67
N VAL A 69 1.59 1.16 -25.34
CA VAL A 69 2.49 1.92 -24.46
C VAL A 69 3.89 1.31 -24.51
N ARG A 70 4.89 2.14 -24.83
CA ARG A 70 6.30 1.76 -24.77
C ARG A 70 6.80 1.84 -23.32
N LEU A 71 7.22 0.69 -22.77
CA LEU A 71 7.76 0.60 -21.41
C LEU A 71 9.27 0.42 -21.44
N GLU A 72 10.00 1.32 -20.79
CA GLU A 72 11.46 1.30 -20.69
C GLU A 72 11.89 1.09 -19.23
N THR A 73 12.31 -0.14 -18.88
CA THR A 73 12.80 -0.47 -17.53
C THR A 73 14.29 -0.22 -17.39
N GLY A 74 14.76 0.05 -16.18
CA GLY A 74 16.17 0.38 -15.94
C GLY A 74 16.58 1.75 -16.49
N SER A 75 15.60 2.60 -16.80
CA SER A 75 15.77 3.92 -17.41
C SER A 75 15.28 5.02 -16.45
N ALA A 76 15.87 5.10 -15.26
CA ALA A 76 15.50 6.12 -14.28
C ALA A 76 15.77 7.53 -14.84
N VAL A 77 14.87 8.48 -14.57
CA VAL A 77 15.07 9.88 -14.96
C VAL A 77 16.11 10.50 -14.04
N SER A 78 17.16 11.10 -14.61
CA SER A 78 18.25 11.77 -13.88
C SER A 78 18.25 13.29 -14.07
N HIS A 79 17.60 13.79 -15.11
CA HIS A 79 17.44 15.22 -15.36
C HIS A 79 16.07 15.50 -15.98
N LEU A 80 15.49 16.65 -15.62
CA LEU A 80 14.21 17.13 -16.10
C LEU A 80 14.36 18.62 -16.44
N ASP A 81 14.15 18.97 -17.69
CA ASP A 81 14.11 20.33 -18.21
C ASP A 81 12.65 20.76 -18.35
N LEU A 82 12.21 21.63 -17.44
CA LEU A 82 10.84 22.16 -17.41
C LEU A 82 10.55 23.05 -18.62
N ALA A 83 11.52 23.84 -19.09
CA ALA A 83 11.31 24.77 -20.20
C ALA A 83 11.09 24.04 -21.54
N GLN A 84 11.75 22.90 -21.73
CA GLN A 84 11.68 22.13 -22.97
C GLN A 84 10.74 20.92 -22.93
N SER A 85 10.17 20.61 -21.77
CA SER A 85 9.42 19.36 -21.52
C SER A 85 10.26 18.13 -21.88
N ALA A 86 11.51 18.11 -21.41
CA ALA A 86 12.47 17.07 -21.76
C ALA A 86 13.03 16.36 -20.53
N VAL A 87 13.34 15.07 -20.68
CA VAL A 87 13.98 14.25 -19.66
C VAL A 87 15.24 13.60 -20.19
N VAL A 88 16.24 13.46 -19.33
CA VAL A 88 17.40 12.61 -19.57
C VAL A 88 17.39 11.48 -18.56
N THR A 89 17.61 10.26 -19.04
CA THR A 89 17.68 9.06 -18.20
C THR A 89 19.11 8.80 -17.73
N THR A 90 19.26 7.96 -16.70
CA THR A 90 20.56 7.47 -16.21
C THR A 90 21.37 6.72 -17.25
N ARG A 91 20.73 6.30 -18.36
CA ARG A 91 21.39 5.68 -19.52
C ARG A 91 21.85 6.70 -20.57
N GLY A 92 21.66 7.99 -20.32
CA GLY A 92 22.00 9.08 -21.25
C GLY A 92 21.00 9.26 -22.38
N GLN A 93 19.87 8.54 -22.38
CA GLN A 93 18.82 8.73 -23.39
C GLN A 93 18.00 9.97 -23.05
N SER A 94 17.75 10.81 -24.06
CA SER A 94 16.93 12.01 -23.95
C SER A 94 15.58 11.80 -24.63
N PHE A 95 14.52 12.27 -23.98
CA PHE A 95 13.15 12.24 -24.50
C PHE A 95 12.54 13.63 -24.38
N ARG A 96 11.68 13.98 -25.33
CA ARG A 96 10.85 15.19 -25.30
C ARG A 96 9.40 14.78 -25.52
N ALA A 97 8.49 15.40 -24.79
CA ALA A 97 7.06 15.15 -24.89
C ALA A 97 6.28 16.45 -24.72
N ASP A 98 5.01 16.47 -25.12
CA ASP A 98 4.13 17.63 -24.91
C ASP A 98 3.73 17.77 -23.43
N LEU A 99 3.68 16.64 -22.71
CA LEU A 99 3.37 16.56 -21.28
C LEU A 99 4.25 15.51 -20.61
N LEU A 100 4.80 15.84 -19.46
CA LEU A 100 5.50 14.91 -18.58
C LEU A 100 4.68 14.63 -17.33
N VAL A 101 4.56 13.36 -16.97
CA VAL A 101 3.80 12.92 -15.79
C VAL A 101 4.74 12.31 -14.76
N GLY A 102 4.95 13.02 -13.65
CA GLY A 102 5.69 12.54 -12.47
C GLY A 102 4.83 11.59 -11.65
N ALA A 103 5.01 10.29 -11.88
CA ALA A 103 4.39 9.20 -11.11
C ALA A 103 5.44 8.38 -10.34
N ASP A 104 6.49 9.05 -9.87
CA ASP A 104 7.75 8.47 -9.35
C ASP A 104 7.78 8.27 -7.82
N GLY A 105 6.59 8.19 -7.20
CA GLY A 105 6.41 7.72 -5.84
C GLY A 105 6.69 8.77 -4.76
N GLU A 106 6.64 8.35 -3.49
CA GLU A 106 6.72 9.22 -2.32
C GLU A 106 8.08 9.92 -2.13
N ARG A 107 9.11 9.51 -2.89
CA ARG A 107 10.45 10.12 -2.93
C ARG A 107 10.72 10.85 -4.25
N SER A 108 9.67 11.37 -4.88
CA SER A 108 9.69 11.94 -6.22
C SER A 108 10.87 12.90 -6.49
N PHE A 109 11.64 12.55 -7.51
CA PHE A 109 12.63 13.42 -8.14
C PHE A 109 11.92 14.55 -8.89
N THR A 110 10.86 14.24 -9.64
CA THR A 110 10.09 15.25 -10.39
C THR A 110 9.59 16.36 -9.47
N ARG A 111 9.11 16.01 -8.27
CA ARG A 111 8.69 16.98 -7.26
C ARG A 111 9.83 17.88 -6.78
N SER A 112 11.03 17.33 -6.61
CA SER A 112 12.20 18.14 -6.23
C SER A 112 12.52 19.20 -7.30
N VAL A 113 12.38 18.83 -8.58
CA VAL A 113 12.62 19.75 -9.70
C VAL A 113 11.56 20.84 -9.73
N LEU A 114 10.27 20.49 -9.58
CA LEU A 114 9.18 21.48 -9.53
C LEU A 114 9.29 22.44 -8.35
N LEU A 115 9.79 21.99 -7.20
CA LEU A 115 10.02 22.85 -6.04
C LEU A 115 11.28 23.72 -6.17
N GLY A 116 12.14 23.46 -7.14
CA GLY A 116 13.45 24.11 -7.26
C GLY A 116 14.45 23.75 -6.15
N HIS A 117 14.12 22.79 -5.28
CA HIS A 117 15.00 22.33 -4.20
C HIS A 117 14.74 20.85 -3.85
N PRO A 118 15.69 20.15 -3.20
CA PRO A 118 15.50 18.76 -2.83
C PRO A 118 14.24 18.54 -1.98
N TYR A 119 13.37 17.65 -2.44
CA TYR A 119 12.22 17.18 -1.70
C TYR A 119 12.57 15.93 -0.88
N LYS A 120 12.03 15.86 0.35
CA LYS A 120 12.07 14.64 1.17
C LYS A 120 10.69 14.42 1.80
N PRO A 121 10.15 13.20 1.76
CA PRO A 121 8.93 12.90 2.50
C PRO A 121 9.15 12.98 4.01
N GLN A 122 8.07 13.24 4.74
CA GLN A 122 8.08 13.34 6.19
C GLN A 122 7.85 11.97 6.83
N ALA A 123 8.68 11.60 7.81
CA ALA A 123 8.44 10.43 8.64
C ALA A 123 7.25 10.68 9.57
N THR A 124 6.32 9.73 9.67
CA THR A 124 5.11 9.88 10.49
C THR A 124 5.35 9.54 11.96
N GLY A 125 6.58 9.20 12.36
CA GLY A 125 6.90 8.64 13.68
C GLY A 125 6.33 7.25 13.92
N LYS A 126 5.95 6.51 12.87
CA LYS A 126 5.35 5.18 12.97
C LYS A 126 6.11 4.18 12.09
N LEU A 127 6.23 2.97 12.60
CA LEU A 127 6.70 1.81 11.87
C LEU A 127 5.50 1.01 11.37
N VAL A 128 5.64 0.44 10.18
CA VAL A 128 4.78 -0.64 9.71
C VAL A 128 5.57 -1.92 9.67
N TYR A 129 5.02 -2.98 10.24
CA TYR A 129 5.48 -4.35 10.11
C TYR A 129 4.56 -5.09 9.16
N ARG A 130 5.12 -6.01 8.37
CA ARG A 130 4.35 -6.87 7.48
C ARG A 130 4.95 -8.27 7.45
N PHE A 131 4.06 -9.26 7.48
CA PHE A 131 4.39 -10.64 7.23
C PHE A 131 3.21 -11.36 6.58
N THR A 132 3.45 -12.57 6.12
CA THR A 132 2.42 -13.43 5.50
C THR A 132 2.42 -14.80 6.16
N ILE A 133 1.25 -15.41 6.27
CA ILE A 133 1.08 -16.80 6.73
C ILE A 133 0.37 -17.58 5.62
N ASP A 134 0.66 -18.87 5.52
CA ASP A 134 -0.12 -19.80 4.71
C ASP A 134 -1.56 -19.91 5.24
N ILE A 135 -2.53 -19.54 4.40
CA ILE A 135 -3.95 -19.50 4.78
C ILE A 135 -4.49 -20.88 5.17
N GLU A 136 -3.96 -21.96 4.60
CA GLU A 136 -4.41 -23.32 4.92
C GLU A 136 -4.03 -23.71 6.35
N LYS A 137 -2.90 -23.21 6.85
CA LYS A 137 -2.53 -23.38 8.27
C LYS A 137 -3.46 -22.63 9.20
N VAL A 138 -3.98 -21.48 8.76
CA VAL A 138 -4.97 -20.70 9.52
C VAL A 138 -6.32 -21.45 9.55
N ARG A 139 -6.80 -21.96 8.42
CA ARG A 139 -8.05 -22.75 8.32
C ARG A 139 -7.99 -24.06 9.11
N ALA A 140 -6.82 -24.70 9.14
CA ALA A 140 -6.59 -25.93 9.89
C ALA A 140 -6.55 -25.73 11.41
N ASP A 141 -6.28 -24.51 11.90
CA ASP A 141 -6.25 -24.20 13.33
C ASP A 141 -7.65 -23.82 13.83
N PRO A 142 -8.30 -24.65 14.69
CA PRO A 142 -9.65 -24.36 15.17
C PRO A 142 -9.78 -23.04 15.93
N SER A 143 -8.69 -22.55 16.53
CA SER A 143 -8.70 -21.28 17.28
C SER A 143 -8.70 -20.06 16.37
N LEU A 144 -8.36 -20.20 15.09
CA LEU A 144 -8.23 -19.11 14.12
C LEU A 144 -9.30 -19.13 13.03
N ARG A 145 -10.09 -20.19 12.94
CA ARG A 145 -11.05 -20.39 11.85
C ARG A 145 -12.05 -19.23 11.73
N ASP A 146 -12.46 -18.64 12.85
CA ASP A 146 -13.39 -17.49 12.88
C ASP A 146 -12.80 -16.19 12.30
N LEU A 147 -11.50 -16.17 11.98
CA LEU A 147 -10.85 -15.03 11.32
C LEU A 147 -10.94 -15.11 9.79
N VAL A 148 -11.25 -16.28 9.24
CA VAL A 148 -11.22 -16.56 7.79
C VAL A 148 -12.50 -17.21 7.26
N GLU A 149 -13.38 -17.69 8.15
CA GLU A 149 -14.67 -18.29 7.82
C GLU A 149 -15.78 -17.67 8.69
N PRO A 150 -16.65 -16.79 8.14
CA PRO A 150 -16.67 -16.31 6.74
C PRO A 150 -15.46 -15.43 6.40
N SER A 151 -15.19 -15.24 5.09
CA SER A 151 -14.04 -14.45 4.64
C SER A 151 -14.13 -13.01 5.13
N ALA A 152 -13.07 -12.52 5.77
CA ALA A 152 -13.06 -11.19 6.37
C ALA A 152 -11.70 -10.51 6.27
N ILE A 153 -11.73 -9.18 6.11
CA ILE A 153 -10.64 -8.31 6.52
C ILE A 153 -10.80 -8.11 8.04
N THR A 154 -9.84 -8.57 8.83
CA THR A 154 -9.85 -8.40 10.29
C THR A 154 -8.92 -7.26 10.70
N VAL A 155 -9.43 -6.31 11.49
CA VAL A 155 -8.69 -5.19 12.04
C VAL A 155 -8.69 -5.28 13.57
N TRP A 156 -7.53 -5.46 14.21
CA TRP A 156 -7.42 -5.30 15.67
C TRP A 156 -7.04 -3.86 16.01
N LEU A 157 -7.83 -3.24 16.88
CA LEU A 157 -7.62 -1.87 17.35
C LEU A 157 -7.06 -1.86 18.77
N GLY A 158 -5.90 -1.23 18.96
CA GLY A 158 -5.28 -1.03 20.26
C GLY A 158 -4.71 0.39 20.45
N PRO A 159 -4.26 0.74 21.67
CA PRO A 159 -3.66 2.03 21.96
C PRO A 159 -2.43 2.29 21.08
N HIS A 160 -2.52 3.30 20.21
CA HIS A 160 -1.46 3.71 19.27
C HIS A 160 -1.00 2.65 18.27
N ARG A 161 -1.65 1.48 18.24
CA ARG A 161 -1.27 0.32 17.43
C ARG A 161 -2.50 -0.29 16.79
N HIS A 162 -2.37 -0.77 15.56
CA HIS A 162 -3.43 -1.56 14.96
C HIS A 162 -2.84 -2.61 14.02
N VAL A 163 -3.62 -3.66 13.79
CA VAL A 163 -3.29 -4.78 12.93
C VAL A 163 -4.38 -4.93 11.90
N VAL A 164 -4.01 -5.26 10.67
CA VAL A 164 -4.91 -5.54 9.56
C VAL A 164 -4.48 -6.88 8.98
N ALA A 165 -5.40 -7.83 8.93
CA ALA A 165 -5.17 -9.14 8.36
C ALA A 165 -6.24 -9.47 7.32
N TYR A 166 -5.83 -9.96 6.16
CA TYR A 166 -6.73 -10.31 5.06
C TYR A 166 -6.11 -11.36 4.16
N GLU A 167 -6.95 -12.11 3.47
CA GLU A 167 -6.52 -13.12 2.51
C GLU A 167 -6.04 -12.47 1.20
N ILE A 168 -5.02 -13.10 0.62
CA ILE A 168 -4.53 -12.84 -0.72
C ILE A 168 -4.55 -14.17 -1.46
N LYS A 169 -5.33 -14.23 -2.54
CA LYS A 169 -5.49 -15.44 -3.35
C LYS A 169 -4.16 -15.97 -3.89
N ARG A 170 -3.25 -15.10 -4.33
CA ARG A 170 -1.92 -15.50 -4.78
C ARG A 170 -1.16 -16.19 -3.66
N GLY A 171 -0.79 -17.45 -3.93
CA GLY A 171 0.02 -18.26 -3.03
C GLY A 171 -0.73 -18.77 -1.79
N GLY A 172 -2.05 -18.56 -1.70
CA GLY A 172 -2.83 -18.96 -0.53
C GLY A 172 -2.28 -18.33 0.74
N LEU A 173 -2.20 -16.99 0.77
CA LEU A 173 -1.55 -16.28 1.87
C LEU A 173 -2.55 -15.42 2.63
N MET A 174 -2.42 -15.36 3.95
CA MET A 174 -2.94 -14.27 4.75
C MET A 174 -1.86 -13.21 4.88
N ASN A 175 -2.14 -11.98 4.45
CA ASN A 175 -1.26 -10.83 4.69
C ASN A 175 -1.64 -10.17 6.00
N ILE A 176 -0.64 -9.91 6.85
CA ILE A 176 -0.81 -9.21 8.12
C ILE A 176 0.09 -7.99 8.12
N ALA A 177 -0.52 -6.81 8.29
CA ALA A 177 0.17 -5.53 8.40
C ALA A 177 -0.14 -4.89 9.76
N LEU A 178 0.87 -4.34 10.41
CA LEU A 178 0.78 -3.82 11.76
C LEU A 178 1.41 -2.46 11.77
N THR A 179 0.78 -1.49 12.43
CA THR A 179 1.38 -0.18 12.63
C THR A 179 1.56 0.08 14.11
N CYS A 180 2.72 0.60 14.49
CA CYS A 180 3.04 1.01 15.85
C CYS A 180 3.91 2.29 15.83
N PRO A 181 4.03 3.01 16.96
CA PRO A 181 5.00 4.10 17.07
C PRO A 181 6.43 3.61 16.84
N ASP A 182 7.29 4.44 16.26
CA ASP A 182 8.74 4.22 16.30
C ASP A 182 9.24 4.70 17.68
N PRO A 183 9.90 3.86 18.49
CA PRO A 183 10.44 4.29 19.78
C PRO A 183 11.62 5.26 19.65
N ILE A 184 12.22 5.38 18.46
CA ILE A 184 13.36 6.28 18.22
C ILE A 184 12.89 7.51 17.46
N GLU A 185 12.84 8.64 18.15
CA GLU A 185 12.46 9.92 17.56
C GLU A 185 13.40 10.32 16.41
N GLY A 186 12.82 10.81 15.31
CA GLY A 186 13.57 11.25 14.13
C GLY A 186 14.19 10.13 13.29
N ARG A 187 14.12 8.86 13.72
CA ARG A 187 14.61 7.73 12.93
C ARG A 187 13.76 7.53 11.68
N MET A 188 14.45 7.32 10.55
CA MET A 188 13.82 6.95 9.30
C MET A 188 14.48 5.69 8.74
N ILE A 189 13.70 4.63 8.61
CA ILE A 189 14.11 3.34 8.03
C ILE A 189 13.60 3.28 6.60
N PRO A 190 14.47 3.47 5.59
CA PRO A 190 14.05 3.50 4.20
C PRO A 190 13.78 2.09 3.67
N GLY A 191 12.51 1.84 3.33
CA GLY A 191 12.08 0.60 2.71
C GLY A 191 12.19 -0.63 3.62
N PRO A 192 11.71 -1.79 3.17
CA PRO A 192 11.58 -2.96 4.03
C PRO A 192 12.92 -3.47 4.55
N ARG A 193 13.05 -3.60 5.88
CA ARG A 193 14.17 -4.26 6.57
C ARG A 193 13.67 -5.51 7.28
N LYS A 194 14.53 -6.52 7.45
CA LYS A 194 14.20 -7.71 8.24
C LYS A 194 14.04 -7.32 9.70
N ALA A 195 12.92 -7.69 10.32
CA ALA A 195 12.68 -7.46 11.73
C ALA A 195 13.41 -8.49 12.60
N ASP A 196 13.78 -8.11 13.81
CA ASP A 196 14.04 -9.06 14.88
C ASP A 196 12.70 -9.65 15.35
N MET A 197 12.56 -10.97 15.28
CA MET A 197 11.27 -11.63 15.57
C MET A 197 10.96 -11.70 17.07
N ASN A 198 11.95 -11.57 17.95
CA ASN A 198 11.73 -11.53 19.40
C ASN A 198 11.22 -10.15 19.79
N GLU A 199 11.92 -9.08 19.39
CA GLU A 199 11.47 -7.70 19.61
C GLU A 199 10.08 -7.47 18.99
N PHE A 200 9.86 -7.98 17.77
CA PHE A 200 8.57 -7.85 17.10
C PHE A 200 7.42 -8.53 17.86
N ARG A 201 7.67 -9.68 18.51
CA ARG A 201 6.66 -10.38 19.32
C ARG A 201 6.36 -9.65 20.62
N GLU A 202 7.37 -9.09 21.27
CA GLU A 202 7.22 -8.32 22.50
C GLU A 202 6.34 -7.07 22.31
N ILE A 203 6.39 -6.41 21.14
CA ILE A 203 5.54 -5.25 20.84
C ILE A 203 4.05 -5.59 20.98
N PHE A 204 3.66 -6.85 20.78
CA PHE A 204 2.27 -7.27 20.78
C PHE A 204 1.92 -8.23 21.91
N GLU A 205 2.77 -8.34 22.93
CA GLU A 205 2.49 -9.16 24.10
C GLU A 205 1.15 -8.78 24.76
N GLY A 206 0.38 -9.78 25.18
CA GLY A 206 -0.91 -9.60 25.85
C GLY A 206 -2.05 -9.16 24.93
N TRP A 207 -1.85 -9.15 23.62
CA TRP A 207 -2.94 -8.98 22.65
C TRP A 207 -3.80 -10.25 22.54
N ASP A 208 -4.93 -10.15 21.83
CA ASP A 208 -5.86 -11.23 21.51
C ASP A 208 -5.10 -12.55 21.23
N PRO A 209 -5.36 -13.63 22.01
CA PRO A 209 -4.69 -14.91 21.85
C PRO A 209 -4.68 -15.44 20.41
N ARG A 210 -5.71 -15.15 19.61
CA ARG A 210 -5.75 -15.52 18.18
C ARG A 210 -4.70 -14.78 17.37
N PHE A 211 -4.54 -13.48 17.61
CA PHE A 211 -3.51 -12.70 16.95
C PHE A 211 -2.11 -13.11 17.41
N ILE A 212 -1.90 -13.40 18.70
CA ILE A 212 -0.63 -13.98 19.19
C ILE A 212 -0.33 -15.30 18.50
N ARG A 213 -1.35 -16.14 18.31
CA ARG A 213 -1.24 -17.41 17.61
C ARG A 213 -0.83 -17.20 16.14
N LEU A 214 -1.44 -16.25 15.41
CA LEU A 214 -0.99 -15.87 14.07
C LEU A 214 0.47 -15.41 14.08
N LEU A 215 0.84 -14.54 15.02
CA LEU A 215 2.20 -14.02 15.14
C LEU A 215 3.24 -15.11 15.43
N SER A 216 2.84 -16.18 16.14
CA SER A 216 3.69 -17.36 16.37
C SER A 216 3.95 -18.17 15.09
N MET A 217 3.05 -18.10 14.10
CA MET A 217 3.22 -18.76 12.79
C MET A 217 4.16 -17.98 11.86
N ALA A 218 4.45 -16.72 12.15
CA ALA A 218 5.34 -15.90 11.34
C ALA A 218 6.80 -16.36 11.49
N THR A 219 7.43 -16.75 10.39
CA THR A 219 8.85 -17.11 10.33
C THR A 219 9.75 -15.90 10.13
N GLU A 220 9.24 -14.87 9.44
CA GLU A 220 9.92 -13.60 9.25
C GLU A 220 8.90 -12.46 9.13
N ALA A 221 9.36 -11.25 9.44
CA ALA A 221 8.63 -10.02 9.20
C ALA A 221 9.56 -8.98 8.61
N ARG A 222 8.98 -8.06 7.84
CA ARG A 222 9.67 -6.89 7.31
C ARG A 222 9.08 -5.64 7.93
N PHE A 223 9.89 -4.62 8.17
CA PHE A 223 9.41 -3.35 8.72
C PHE A 223 10.10 -2.14 8.11
N TRP A 224 9.42 -1.00 8.13
CA TRP A 224 9.91 0.28 7.61
C TRP A 224 9.14 1.45 8.22
N THR A 225 9.68 2.67 8.08
CA THR A 225 9.00 3.89 8.53
C THR A 225 7.89 4.27 7.55
N LEU A 226 6.71 4.58 8.07
CA LEU A 226 5.63 5.19 7.28
C LEU A 226 6.00 6.63 6.95
N LEU A 227 5.84 6.96 5.68
CA LEU A 227 6.16 8.26 5.12
C LEU A 227 4.87 8.91 4.63
N GLN A 228 4.83 10.23 4.67
CA GLN A 228 3.76 11.03 4.09
C GLN A 228 4.34 12.26 3.41
N LEU A 229 3.55 12.85 2.54
CA LEU A 229 3.86 14.15 1.97
C LEU A 229 3.78 15.23 3.09
N PRO A 230 4.78 16.13 3.21
CA PRO A 230 4.69 17.28 4.10
C PRO A 230 3.45 18.12 3.78
N ARG A 231 2.83 18.74 4.79
CA ARG A 231 1.65 19.58 4.54
C ARG A 231 1.98 20.85 3.76
N GLU A 232 3.21 21.35 3.90
CA GLU A 232 3.71 22.49 3.17
C GLU A 232 3.96 22.15 1.68
N ASN A 233 3.97 23.18 0.83
CA ASN A 233 4.41 23.10 -0.56
C ASN A 233 3.60 22.11 -1.41
N ARG A 234 2.26 22.17 -1.32
CA ARG A 234 1.35 21.40 -2.18
C ARG A 234 1.41 21.92 -3.62
N ILE A 235 2.36 21.40 -4.38
CA ILE A 235 2.49 21.60 -5.82
C ILE A 235 2.16 20.30 -6.54
N TRP A 236 1.37 20.39 -7.62
CA TRP A 236 1.04 19.28 -8.51
C TRP A 236 1.34 19.56 -9.98
N ILE A 237 1.43 20.82 -10.37
CA ILE A 237 1.75 21.22 -11.74
C ILE A 237 2.94 22.16 -11.72
N ASP A 238 3.68 22.20 -12.82
CA ASP A 238 4.51 23.35 -13.11
C ASP A 238 3.61 24.58 -13.29
N GLU A 239 3.81 25.62 -12.48
CA GLU A 239 2.98 26.84 -12.51
C GLU A 239 3.36 27.77 -13.67
N ASP A 240 4.56 27.61 -14.24
CA ASP A 240 5.03 28.47 -15.33
C ASP A 240 4.68 27.90 -16.71
N ALA A 241 5.16 26.69 -17.04
CA ALA A 241 4.98 26.12 -18.37
C ALA A 241 3.81 25.13 -18.48
N HIS A 242 3.22 24.71 -17.34
CA HIS A 242 2.07 23.79 -17.27
C HIS A 242 2.21 22.48 -18.07
N ASN A 243 3.45 22.04 -18.29
CA ASN A 243 3.81 20.89 -19.12
C ASN A 243 4.34 19.69 -18.31
N VAL A 244 4.39 19.83 -16.98
CA VAL A 244 4.72 18.76 -16.04
C VAL A 244 3.62 18.68 -14.97
N ILE A 245 3.14 17.47 -14.70
CA ILE A 245 2.15 17.19 -13.65
C ILE A 245 2.60 16.02 -12.77
N LEU A 246 2.36 16.12 -11.46
CA LEU A 246 2.55 15.04 -10.50
C LEU A 246 1.24 14.27 -10.28
N ILE A 247 1.33 12.94 -10.19
CA ILE A 247 0.20 12.09 -9.82
C ILE A 247 0.62 11.02 -8.79
N GLY A 248 -0.36 10.42 -8.14
CA GLY A 248 -0.12 9.34 -7.18
C GLY A 248 0.70 9.82 -5.98
N ASP A 249 1.56 8.94 -5.46
CA ASP A 249 2.35 9.26 -4.25
C ASP A 249 3.33 10.43 -4.45
N ALA A 250 3.71 10.76 -5.68
CA ALA A 250 4.50 11.96 -5.97
C ALA A 250 3.74 13.27 -5.69
N ALA A 251 2.42 13.25 -5.83
CA ALA A 251 1.53 14.38 -5.60
C ALA A 251 0.92 14.38 -4.18
N HIS A 252 0.60 13.20 -3.66
CA HIS A 252 -0.24 13.06 -2.47
C HIS A 252 0.06 11.79 -1.64
N ALA A 253 1.34 11.43 -1.47
CA ALA A 253 1.73 10.32 -0.59
C ALA A 253 1.11 10.44 0.80
N MET A 254 0.51 9.34 1.27
CA MET A 254 -0.28 9.34 2.50
C MET A 254 -0.08 8.06 3.32
N THR A 255 -0.60 8.07 4.54
CA THR A 255 -0.66 6.88 5.38
C THR A 255 -1.79 5.94 4.94
N PRO A 256 -1.60 4.61 4.99
CA PRO A 256 -2.51 3.64 4.36
C PRO A 256 -3.75 3.31 5.20
N TYR A 257 -4.23 4.19 6.09
CA TYR A 257 -5.33 3.88 7.02
C TYR A 257 -6.71 3.89 6.37
N LEU A 258 -6.90 4.65 5.29
CA LEU A 258 -8.21 4.82 4.66
C LEU A 258 -8.52 3.73 3.63
N TYR A 259 -7.55 2.90 3.22
CA TYR A 259 -7.66 1.93 2.12
C TYR A 259 -8.17 2.52 0.77
N VAL A 260 -8.25 3.84 0.69
CA VAL A 260 -8.51 4.68 -0.48
C VAL A 260 -7.57 5.88 -0.37
N ALA A 261 -7.02 6.33 -1.49
CA ALA A 261 -6.46 7.68 -1.56
C ALA A 261 -7.66 8.66 -1.43
N PRO A 262 -7.64 9.62 -0.49
CA PRO A 262 -8.74 10.56 -0.35
C PRO A 262 -8.82 11.36 -1.64
N GLU A 263 -10.05 11.64 -2.06
CA GLU A 263 -10.28 12.63 -3.09
C GLU A 263 -9.59 13.92 -2.67
N ALA A 264 -8.74 14.43 -3.58
CA ALA A 264 -8.26 15.78 -3.52
C ALA A 264 -9.48 16.71 -3.60
N ILE A 265 -9.94 17.20 -2.45
CA ILE A 265 -10.82 18.37 -2.36
C ILE A 265 -9.94 19.61 -2.54
#